data_AF-A0A530GHH0-F1
#
_entry.id   AF-A0A530GHH0-F1
#
_cell.length_a   1.000
_cell.length_b   1.000
_cell.length_c   1.000
_cell.angle_alpha   90.00
_cell.angle_beta   90.00
_cell.angle_gamma   90.00
#
_symmetry.space_group_name_H-M   'P 1'
#
loop_
_entity.id
_entity.type
_entity.pdbx_description
1 polymer ?
#
loop_
_entity_poly.entity_id
_entity_poly.type
_entity_poly.pdbx_seq_one_letter_code
_entity_poly.pdbx_strand_id
1 'polypeptide(L)'
;IIGLVGVTRDVTAQKQLEQALLEAKNQLSYALSEMSDGLAMFDAEGMLIFCNEQYRNFFPLTGDLRVPGTRLRDILEAVTVTGEQVGIPKGHEREWIDN
;
A
#
# COMPACT_ATOMS: atom_id res chain seq x y z
N ILE A 1 57.87 -1.22 18.46
CA ILE A 1 57.03 -2.04 17.56
C ILE A 1 55.59 -1.76 17.97
N ILE A 2 54.82 -1.04 17.16
CA ILE A 2 53.42 -0.72 17.44
C ILE A 2 52.60 -1.66 16.56
N GLY A 3 51.89 -2.61 17.18
CA GLY A 3 51.00 -3.53 16.48
C GLY A 3 49.62 -2.92 16.31
N LEU A 4 49.17 -2.81 15.06
CA LEU A 4 47.78 -2.44 14.74
C LEU A 4 46.89 -3.67 14.96
N VAL A 5 45.98 -3.62 15.93
CA VAL A 5 44.91 -4.62 16.07
C VAL A 5 43.71 -4.14 15.26
N GLY A 6 43.55 -4.69 14.05
CA GLY A 6 42.33 -4.52 13.26
C GLY A 6 41.32 -5.57 13.68
N VAL A 7 40.21 -5.17 14.30
CA VAL A 7 39.07 -6.08 14.51
C VAL A 7 38.24 -6.07 13.24
N THR A 8 38.48 -7.00 12.32
CA THR A 8 37.50 -7.29 11.26
C THR A 8 36.32 -8.00 11.91
N ARG A 9 35.38 -7.21 12.45
CA ARG A 9 34.06 -7.72 12.82
C ARG A 9 33.47 -8.31 11.54
N ASP A 10 33.21 -9.60 11.53
CA ASP A 10 32.61 -10.27 10.37
C ASP A 10 31.18 -9.75 10.20
N VAL A 11 31.03 -8.70 9.37
CA VAL A 11 29.73 -8.10 9.03
C VAL A 11 29.14 -8.75 7.78
N THR A 12 29.79 -9.79 7.23
CA THR A 12 29.43 -10.39 5.94
C THR A 12 28.05 -11.01 6.00
N ALA A 13 27.78 -11.79 7.05
CA ALA A 13 26.49 -12.47 7.23
C ALA A 13 25.33 -11.48 7.43
N GLN A 14 25.53 -10.41 8.19
CA GLN A 14 24.51 -9.38 8.40
C GLN A 14 24.20 -8.64 7.08
N LYS A 15 25.23 -8.25 6.33
CA LYS A 15 25.05 -7.58 5.04
C LYS A 15 24.35 -8.48 4.01
N GLN A 16 24.63 -9.79 4.01
CA GLN A 16 23.95 -10.74 3.14
C GLN A 16 22.46 -10.88 3.49
N LEU A 17 22.11 -10.91 4.78
CA LEU A 17 20.71 -10.94 5.23
C LEU A 17 19.95 -9.65 4.87
N GLU A 18 20.58 -8.48 5.09
CA GLU A 18 19.99 -7.19 4.72
C GLU A 18 19.76 -7.09 3.21
N GLN A 19 20.74 -7.53 2.41
CA GLN A 19 20.64 -7.55 0.95
C GLN A 19 19.54 -8.49 0.46
N ALA A 20 19.47 -9.71 1.01
CA ALA A 20 18.42 -10.67 0.67
C ALA A 20 17.02 -10.16 1.04
N LEU A 21 16.88 -9.47 2.18
CA LEU A 21 15.62 -8.83 2.58
C LEU A 21 15.22 -7.72 1.60
N LEU A 22 16.18 -6.89 1.17
CA LEU A 22 15.93 -5.82 0.20
C LEU A 22 15.53 -6.39 -1.16
N GLU A 23 16.21 -7.44 -1.63
CA GLU A 23 15.89 -8.12 -2.88
C GLU A 23 14.51 -8.75 -2.84
N ALA A 24 14.17 -9.45 -1.76
CA ALA A 24 12.83 -10.02 -1.58
C ALA A 24 11.74 -8.93 -1.56
N LYS A 25 11.99 -7.79 -0.89
CA LYS A 25 11.08 -6.64 -0.89
C LYS A 25 10.89 -6.05 -2.29
N ASN A 26 11.99 -5.88 -3.04
CA ASN A 26 11.94 -5.34 -4.39
C ASN A 26 11.19 -6.29 -5.33
N GLN A 27 11.44 -7.59 -5.23
CA GLN A 27 10.76 -8.59 -6.06
C GLN A 27 9.26 -8.65 -5.76
N LEU A 28 8.88 -8.56 -4.49
CA LEU A 28 7.47 -8.44 -4.08
C LEU A 28 6.84 -7.15 -4.63
N SER A 29 7.52 -6.01 -4.48
CA SER A 29 7.04 -4.72 -4.99
C SER A 29 6.85 -4.75 -6.50
N TYR A 30 7.80 -5.35 -7.24
CA TYR A 30 7.75 -5.47 -8.69
C TYR A 30 6.57 -6.33 -9.14
N ALA A 31 6.37 -7.49 -8.51
CA ALA A 31 5.24 -8.35 -8.80
C ALA A 31 3.89 -7.64 -8.56
N LEU A 32 3.78 -6.88 -7.46
CA LEU A 32 2.57 -6.10 -7.15
C LEU A 32 2.32 -4.93 -8.11
N SER A 33 3.38 -4.36 -8.70
CA SER A 33 3.27 -3.29 -9.71
C SER A 33 2.98 -3.78 -11.12
N GLU A 34 3.40 -5.01 -11.49
CA GLU A 34 3.04 -5.61 -12.78
C GLU A 34 1.64 -6.24 -12.79
N MET A 35 0.99 -6.39 -11.64
CA MET A 35 -0.40 -6.84 -11.59
C MET A 35 -1.31 -5.76 -12.18
N SER A 36 -2.02 -6.10 -13.25
CA SER A 36 -3.05 -5.24 -13.87
C SER A 36 -4.22 -4.94 -12.94
N ASP A 37 -4.36 -5.69 -11.84
CA ASP A 37 -5.41 -5.54 -10.85
C ASP A 37 -5.02 -4.54 -9.75
N GLY A 38 -5.99 -3.72 -9.34
CA GLY A 38 -5.87 -2.86 -8.18
C GLY A 38 -6.01 -3.66 -6.88
N LEU A 39 -5.03 -3.54 -5.98
CA LEU A 39 -5.03 -4.18 -4.67
C LEU A 39 -5.10 -3.13 -3.56
N ALA A 40 -6.00 -3.33 -2.60
CA ALA A 40 -6.09 -2.56 -1.37
C ALA A 40 -6.38 -3.49 -0.19
N MET A 41 -5.80 -3.21 0.98
CA MET A 41 -6.08 -3.89 2.23
C MET A 41 -6.49 -2.87 3.28
N PHE A 42 -7.53 -3.21 4.05
CA PHE A 42 -8.02 -2.42 5.16
C PHE A 42 -7.82 -3.21 6.47
N ASP A 43 -7.62 -2.51 7.59
CA ASP A 43 -7.71 -3.12 8.92
C ASP A 43 -9.18 -3.31 9.37
N ALA A 44 -9.36 -3.82 10.59
CA ALA A 44 -10.69 -4.09 11.14
C ALA A 44 -11.52 -2.81 11.38
N GLU A 45 -10.85 -1.67 11.52
CA GLU A 45 -11.42 -0.35 11.70
C GLU A 45 -11.68 0.39 10.37
N GLY A 46 -11.42 -0.28 9.24
CA GLY A 46 -11.60 0.25 7.89
C GLY A 46 -10.54 1.26 7.48
N MET A 47 -9.36 1.29 8.11
CA MET A 47 -8.23 2.11 7.68
C MET A 47 -7.48 1.41 6.56
N LEU A 48 -7.16 2.12 5.48
CA LEU A 48 -6.32 1.62 4.40
C LEU A 48 -4.91 1.36 4.93
N ILE A 49 -4.45 0.11 4.96
CA ILE A 49 -3.11 -0.26 5.44
C ILE A 49 -2.14 -0.52 4.29
N PHE A 50 -2.65 -0.81 3.09
CA PHE A 50 -1.85 -0.99 1.89
C PHE A 50 -2.70 -0.74 0.64
N CYS A 51 -2.10 -0.09 -0.36
CA CYS A 51 -2.63 -0.07 -1.72
C CYS A 51 -1.50 -0.06 -2.75
N ASN A 52 -1.67 -0.77 -3.86
CA ASN A 52 -0.77 -0.64 -5.01
C ASN A 52 -1.13 0.59 -5.85
N GLU A 53 -0.24 0.96 -6.77
CA GLU A 53 -0.44 2.09 -7.67
C GLU A 53 -1.64 1.86 -8.60
N GLN A 54 -1.81 0.63 -9.07
CA GLN A 54 -2.90 0.25 -9.96
C GLN A 54 -4.29 0.51 -9.35
N TYR A 55 -4.45 0.28 -8.05
CA TYR A 55 -5.67 0.62 -7.32
C TYR A 55 -5.97 2.12 -7.35
N ARG A 56 -4.95 2.99 -7.29
CA ARG A 56 -5.16 4.44 -7.39
C ARG A 56 -5.53 4.83 -8.81
N ASN A 57 -4.89 4.22 -9.80
CA ASN A 57 -5.10 4.50 -11.22
C ASN A 57 -6.52 4.11 -11.70
N PHE A 58 -7.16 3.14 -11.06
CA PHE A 58 -8.56 2.79 -11.33
C PHE A 58 -9.55 3.88 -10.93
N PHE A 59 -9.15 4.81 -10.07
CA PHE A 59 -10.01 5.86 -9.54
C PHE A 59 -9.33 7.23 -9.72
N PRO A 60 -9.22 7.77 -10.95
CA PRO A 60 -8.49 9.00 -11.23
C PRO A 60 -9.01 10.27 -10.53
N LEU A 61 -10.29 10.33 -10.14
CA LEU A 61 -10.93 11.45 -9.43
C LEU A 61 -10.78 11.35 -7.91
N THR A 62 -10.60 10.14 -7.36
CA THR A 62 -10.41 9.92 -5.90
C THR A 62 -9.09 9.25 -5.54
N GLY A 63 -8.19 9.08 -6.51
CA GLY A 63 -6.92 8.36 -6.36
C GLY A 63 -6.00 8.97 -5.31
N ASP A 64 -6.03 10.31 -5.19
CA ASP A 64 -5.25 11.06 -4.20
C ASP A 64 -5.66 10.74 -2.76
N LEU A 65 -6.89 10.29 -2.53
CA LEU A 65 -7.38 9.88 -1.21
C LEU A 65 -6.97 8.44 -0.86
N ARG A 66 -6.57 7.62 -1.84
CA ARG A 66 -6.23 6.21 -1.67
C ARG A 66 -4.77 6.06 -1.22
N VAL A 67 -4.50 6.58 -0.03
CA VAL A 67 -3.20 6.50 0.64
C VAL A 67 -3.33 5.75 1.98
N PRO A 68 -2.31 4.97 2.39
CA PRO A 68 -2.35 4.33 3.70
C PRO A 68 -2.64 5.32 4.83
N GLY A 69 -3.59 4.99 5.70
CA GLY A 69 -4.11 5.86 6.75
C GLY A 69 -5.45 6.54 6.41
N THR A 70 -5.96 6.44 5.18
CA THR A 70 -7.30 6.93 4.85
C THR A 70 -8.37 5.94 5.28
N ARG A 71 -9.50 6.42 5.83
CA ARG A 71 -10.64 5.55 6.16
C ARG A 71 -11.42 5.19 4.90
N LEU A 72 -11.87 3.94 4.82
CA LEU A 72 -12.71 3.43 3.76
C LEU A 72 -13.95 4.33 3.54
N ARG A 73 -14.62 4.74 4.63
CA ARG A 73 -15.78 5.64 4.57
C ARG A 73 -15.48 6.95 3.82
N ASP A 74 -14.30 7.55 4.05
CA ASP A 74 -13.94 8.85 3.46
C ASP A 74 -13.70 8.67 1.94
N ILE A 75 -13.15 7.51 1.55
CA ILE A 75 -13.00 7.11 0.14
C ILE A 75 -14.38 6.92 -0.51
N LEU A 76 -15.31 6.22 0.16
CA LEU A 76 -16.65 5.96 -0.37
C LEU A 76 -17.50 7.24 -0.49
N GLU A 77 -17.42 8.14 0.49
CA GLU A 77 -18.05 9.47 0.39
C GLU A 77 -17.52 10.26 -0.80
N ALA A 78 -16.21 10.31 -0.98
CA ALA A 78 -15.60 11.01 -2.10
C ALA A 78 -16.02 10.43 -3.45
N VAL A 79 -16.05 9.09 -3.58
CA VAL A 79 -16.51 8.40 -4.80
C VAL A 79 -17.97 8.72 -5.11
N THR A 80 -18.81 8.84 -4.08
CA THR A 80 -20.22 9.21 -4.23
C THR A 80 -20.37 10.65 -4.72
N VAL A 81 -19.60 11.58 -4.14
CA VAL A 81 -19.62 13.01 -4.51
C VAL A 81 -19.10 13.23 -5.94
N THR A 82 -18.02 12.55 -6.32
CA THR A 82 -17.45 12.67 -7.67
C THR A 82 -18.24 11.90 -8.73
N GLY A 83 -19.08 10.95 -8.31
CA GLY A 83 -19.80 10.04 -9.20
C GLY A 83 -18.87 9.07 -9.93
N GLU A 84 -17.67 8.86 -9.40
CA GLU A 84 -16.60 8.11 -10.07
C GLU A 84 -16.93 6.62 -10.24
N GLN A 85 -17.69 6.04 -9.32
CA GLN A 85 -18.08 4.63 -9.39
C GLN A 85 -19.56 4.47 -9.68
N VAL A 86 -19.85 4.00 -10.91
CA VAL A 86 -21.20 3.69 -11.38
C VAL A 86 -21.59 2.30 -10.85
N GLY A 87 -22.34 2.26 -9.75
CA GLY A 87 -22.77 0.99 -9.14
C GLY A 87 -23.42 1.09 -7.76
N ILE A 88 -23.29 2.23 -7.07
CA ILE A 88 -24.00 2.50 -5.82
C ILE A 88 -25.47 2.83 -6.18
N PRO A 89 -26.48 2.11 -5.66
CA PRO A 89 -27.87 2.47 -5.85
C PRO A 89 -28.11 3.89 -5.33
N LYS A 90 -28.46 4.82 -6.22
CA LYS A 90 -28.78 6.21 -5.83
C LYS A 90 -29.87 6.19 -4.75
N GLY A 91 -29.63 6.87 -3.63
CA GLY A 91 -30.55 6.95 -2.49
C GLY A 91 -30.27 5.99 -1.33
N HIS A 92 -29.26 5.12 -1.40
CA HIS A 92 -28.84 4.20 -0.32
C HIS A 92 -27.38 4.42 0.10
N GLU A 93 -26.83 5.62 -0.12
CA GLU A 93 -25.42 5.92 0.06
C GLU A 93 -24.95 5.69 1.51
N ARG A 94 -25.77 6.02 2.51
CA ARG A 94 -25.43 5.82 3.94
C ARG A 94 -25.42 4.35 4.36
N GLU A 95 -26.37 3.55 3.89
CA GLU A 95 -26.46 2.12 4.25
C GLU A 95 -25.29 1.28 3.69
N TRP A 96 -24.66 1.79 2.62
CA TRP A 96 -23.50 1.15 1.99
C TRP A 96 -22.16 1.58 2.63
N ILE A 97 -22.12 2.75 3.27
CA ILE A 97 -20.93 3.27 3.98
C ILE A 97 -20.87 2.74 5.42
N ASP A 98 -22.02 2.44 6.03
CA ASP A 98 -22.14 2.04 7.44
C ASP A 98 -22.13 0.50 7.66
N ASN A 99 -22.01 -0.32 6.61
CA ASN A 99 -21.83 -1.80 6.67
C ASN A 99 -20.38 -2.21 6.46
#